data_AF-A0A1V4YGL4-F1
#
_entry.id   AF-A0A1V4YGL4-F1
#
_cell.length_a   1.000
_cell.length_b   1.000
_cell.length_c   1.000
_cell.angle_alpha   90.00
_cell.angle_beta   90.00
_cell.angle_gamma   90.00
#
_symmetry.space_group_name_H-M   'P 1'
#
loop_
_entity.id
_entity.type
_entity.pdbx_description
1 polymer ?
#
loop_
_entity_poly.entity_id
_entity_poly.type
_entity_poly.pdbx_seq_one_letter_code
_entity_poly.pdbx_strand_id
1 'polypeptide(L)'
;MKLDGYVKEDVKLIQEFRETRNLKKASINGYLSAIKPYLELNQMSLTELLQEAEAEEKEMIPLKKRKVKQHLIKYRSYCITHMSSGTAHSYYMKIRSIYNHFEVQLPTLPRVTYKQDYVINYEDLPTREHIQDALKISEIGVQAIILFMATSGTAKAEALSLTLRDFINATKEYHQGAELSGILDELDGKNDIVPTWYLKRIKTDKYYYTFNHPEATQKIIEYLKTRDYKSLDEKVFPFLPSLVLDRFQKINDHFGWGRKGKYRFFRAHTLRKYHASNIGLPADQIDALQGRSKNVVHETYIKPNPVELKKIYMGAMHRVAILREGESMDGVELLKKKEEIEKTAESRNNLNPVFSDDGVIEDTNEKDSIHSPTAIYLFKTEIKPLLENKGKPLTLTEIQEEINSDYSISYFSDLIRQLKLENLIYSWKDGRNSLYHIISEQEWLRQNFKPEENGVVEIDEDEPLKRCTRCKEILPISYFGKNGNGRQHPWCHLCVNDYHQEKKEIKKPKKEKIKQKKEKVEDNSDQSFKKLVLEDALNCCEQESITPHLRILSKLEKAESK
;
A
#
# COMPACT_ATOMS: atom_id res chain seq x y z
N MET A 1 4.30 -3.75 37.37
CA MET A 1 3.41 -4.70 36.68
C MET A 1 2.79 -5.50 37.80
N LYS A 2 1.47 -5.48 37.98
CA LYS A 2 0.84 -6.27 39.05
C LYS A 2 0.59 -7.65 38.46
N LEU A 3 1.35 -8.64 38.92
CA LEU A 3 1.21 -10.06 38.55
C LEU A 3 0.43 -10.83 39.63
N ASP A 4 -0.37 -10.10 40.41
CA ASP A 4 -1.17 -10.62 41.50
C ASP A 4 -2.16 -11.65 40.93
N GLY A 5 -2.05 -12.91 41.38
CA GLY A 5 -2.90 -14.02 40.91
C GLY A 5 -2.23 -15.04 39.98
N TYR A 6 -0.94 -14.90 39.67
CA TYR A 6 -0.16 -15.92 38.96
C TYR A 6 0.73 -16.71 39.92
N VAL A 7 0.95 -18.00 39.64
CA VAL A 7 1.95 -18.81 40.37
C VAL A 7 3.36 -18.32 40.04
N LYS A 8 4.32 -18.58 40.95
CA LYS A 8 5.69 -18.03 40.87
C LYS A 8 6.39 -18.43 39.57
N GLU A 9 6.12 -19.62 39.08
CA GLU A 9 6.68 -20.18 37.85
C GLU A 9 6.14 -19.45 36.62
N ASP A 10 4.82 -19.18 36.57
CA ASP A 10 4.19 -18.40 35.51
C ASP A 10 4.73 -16.97 35.43
N VAL A 11 5.01 -16.36 36.59
CA VAL A 11 5.63 -15.03 36.66
C VAL A 11 6.99 -15.01 35.97
N LYS A 12 7.80 -16.06 36.15
CA LYS A 12 9.11 -16.18 35.48
C LYS A 12 8.94 -16.29 33.97
N LEU A 13 8.05 -17.17 33.50
CA LEU A 13 7.77 -17.36 32.08
C LEU A 13 7.25 -16.09 31.41
N ILE A 14 6.37 -15.35 32.08
CA ILE A 14 5.84 -14.08 31.58
C ILE A 14 6.93 -13.01 31.50
N GLN A 15 7.84 -12.97 32.49
CA GLN A 15 8.95 -12.02 32.50
C GLN A 15 9.98 -12.36 31.42
N GLU A 16 10.32 -13.63 31.24
CA GLU A 16 11.14 -14.12 30.13
C GLU A 16 10.51 -13.74 28.78
N PHE A 17 9.23 -14.05 28.59
CA PHE A 17 8.49 -13.69 27.37
C PHE A 17 8.55 -12.19 27.09
N ARG A 18 8.43 -11.36 28.13
CA ARG A 18 8.50 -9.90 28.02
C ARG A 18 9.91 -9.43 27.62
N GLU A 19 10.94 -9.95 28.26
CA GLU A 19 12.33 -9.54 28.06
C GLU A 19 12.84 -9.97 26.68
N THR A 20 12.67 -11.25 26.34
CA THR A 20 13.12 -11.81 25.05
C THR A 20 12.44 -11.15 23.85
N ARG A 21 11.17 -10.74 24.00
CA ARG A 21 10.40 -10.04 22.95
C ARG A 21 10.48 -8.51 23.03
N ASN A 22 11.23 -7.95 24.00
CA ASN A 22 11.34 -6.52 24.27
C ASN A 22 9.98 -5.78 24.31
N LEU A 23 9.02 -6.32 25.06
CA LEU A 23 7.65 -5.80 25.07
C LEU A 23 7.49 -4.57 25.97
N LYS A 24 6.90 -3.51 25.39
CA LYS A 24 6.44 -2.34 26.13
C LYS A 24 5.35 -2.72 27.15
N LYS A 25 5.25 -1.96 28.25
CA LYS A 25 4.29 -2.18 29.35
C LYS A 25 2.84 -2.35 28.88
N ALA A 26 2.39 -1.55 27.91
CA ALA A 26 1.04 -1.65 27.37
C ALA A 26 0.80 -2.98 26.61
N SER A 27 1.80 -3.46 25.89
CA SER A 27 1.73 -4.71 25.14
C SER A 27 1.64 -5.91 26.08
N ILE A 28 2.50 -5.98 27.11
CA ILE A 28 2.46 -7.07 28.09
C ILE A 28 1.15 -7.10 28.87
N ASN A 29 0.60 -5.94 29.28
CA ASN A 29 -0.72 -5.89 29.89
C ASN A 29 -1.81 -6.47 28.96
N GLY A 30 -1.67 -6.25 27.66
CA GLY A 30 -2.54 -6.84 26.64
C GLY A 30 -2.41 -8.37 26.53
N TYR A 31 -1.23 -8.94 26.80
CA TYR A 31 -1.01 -10.39 26.90
C TYR A 31 -1.61 -10.94 28.19
N LEU A 32 -1.33 -10.31 29.34
CA LEU A 32 -1.88 -10.72 30.63
C LEU A 32 -3.41 -10.77 30.62
N SER A 33 -4.05 -9.80 29.96
CA SER A 33 -5.51 -9.78 29.81
C SER A 33 -6.03 -10.96 28.98
N ALA A 34 -5.24 -11.48 28.04
CA ALA A 34 -5.59 -12.66 27.23
C ALA A 34 -5.25 -13.98 27.94
N ILE A 35 -4.12 -14.05 28.66
CA ILE A 35 -3.70 -15.23 29.40
C ILE A 35 -4.70 -15.57 30.49
N LYS A 36 -5.15 -14.59 31.29
CA LYS A 36 -6.05 -14.82 32.42
C LYS A 36 -7.27 -15.70 32.08
N PRO A 37 -8.15 -15.33 31.12
CA PRO A 37 -9.30 -16.16 30.76
C PRO A 37 -8.90 -17.50 30.10
N TYR A 38 -7.69 -17.61 29.55
CA TYR A 38 -7.20 -18.88 29.00
C TYR A 38 -6.85 -19.88 30.12
N LEU A 39 -6.19 -19.40 31.17
CA LEU A 39 -5.86 -20.23 32.34
C LEU A 39 -7.14 -20.64 33.09
N GLU A 40 -8.05 -19.70 33.33
CA GLU A 40 -9.34 -19.95 33.98
C GLU A 40 -10.18 -21.00 33.22
N LEU A 41 -10.19 -20.94 31.89
CA LEU A 41 -10.95 -21.88 31.05
C LEU A 41 -10.40 -23.31 31.07
N ASN A 42 -9.08 -23.47 31.22
CA ASN A 42 -8.43 -24.78 31.24
C ASN A 42 -8.18 -25.29 32.66
N GLN A 43 -8.35 -24.44 33.68
CA GLN A 43 -8.07 -24.76 35.09
C GLN A 43 -6.64 -25.25 35.31
N MET A 44 -5.71 -24.67 34.57
CA MET A 44 -4.28 -24.98 34.60
C MET A 44 -3.50 -23.68 34.60
N SER A 45 -2.36 -23.68 35.27
CA SER A 45 -1.34 -22.63 35.17
C SER A 45 -0.71 -22.59 33.78
N LEU A 46 -0.05 -21.49 33.44
CA LEU A 46 0.67 -21.38 32.17
C LEU A 46 1.79 -22.43 32.08
N THR A 47 2.47 -22.66 33.19
CA THR A 47 3.54 -23.65 33.32
C THR A 47 3.03 -25.06 33.03
N GLU A 48 1.92 -25.48 33.65
CA GLU A 48 1.33 -26.82 33.40
C GLU A 48 0.89 -26.98 31.94
N LEU A 49 0.33 -25.95 31.32
CA LEU A 49 -0.11 -25.99 29.92
C LEU A 49 1.07 -26.10 28.93
N LEU A 50 2.23 -25.54 29.26
CA LEU A 50 3.44 -25.67 28.46
C LEU A 50 4.09 -27.04 28.68
N GLN A 51 4.21 -27.48 29.93
CA GLN A 51 4.74 -28.81 30.27
C GLN A 51 3.92 -29.93 29.65
N GLU A 52 2.59 -29.81 29.62
CA GLU A 52 1.72 -30.75 28.92
C GLU A 52 2.08 -30.83 27.44
N ALA A 53 2.23 -29.68 26.77
CA ALA A 53 2.57 -29.64 25.35
C ALA A 53 3.96 -30.22 25.05
N GLU A 54 4.96 -29.92 25.89
CA GLU A 54 6.31 -30.48 25.79
C GLU A 54 6.33 -32.00 26.02
N ALA A 55 5.54 -32.51 26.97
CA ALA A 55 5.44 -33.94 27.23
C ALA A 55 4.84 -34.68 26.01
N GLU A 56 3.76 -34.15 25.42
CA GLU A 56 3.17 -34.72 24.21
C GLU A 56 4.13 -34.69 23.00
N GLU A 57 5.05 -33.71 22.95
CA GLU A 57 6.13 -33.64 21.95
C GLU A 57 7.20 -34.71 22.15
N LYS A 58 7.65 -34.89 23.39
CA LYS A 58 8.62 -35.94 23.76
C LYS A 58 8.07 -37.35 23.52
N GLU A 59 6.78 -37.54 23.77
CA GLU A 59 6.05 -38.79 23.49
C GLU A 59 5.73 -38.99 22.00
N MET A 60 6.15 -38.06 21.12
CA MET A 60 5.93 -38.12 19.67
C MET A 60 4.44 -38.24 19.29
N ILE A 61 3.56 -37.65 20.11
CA ILE A 61 2.12 -37.66 19.84
C ILE A 61 1.85 -36.84 18.56
N PRO A 62 1.12 -37.40 17.58
CA PRO A 62 0.78 -36.69 16.35
C PRO A 62 0.07 -35.36 16.66
N LEU A 63 0.48 -34.27 16.00
CA LEU A 63 -0.05 -32.91 16.17
C LEU A 63 -1.58 -32.82 16.24
N LYS A 64 -2.27 -33.65 15.44
CA LYS A 64 -3.75 -33.69 15.39
C LYS A 64 -4.42 -34.19 16.68
N LYS A 65 -3.70 -34.96 17.49
CA LYS A 65 -4.17 -35.61 18.74
C LYS A 65 -3.75 -34.85 20.00
N ARG A 66 -2.81 -33.90 19.90
CA ARG A 66 -2.31 -33.10 21.02
C ARG A 66 -3.41 -32.27 21.67
N LYS A 67 -3.41 -32.17 23.00
CA LYS A 67 -4.40 -31.43 23.79
C LYS A 67 -4.34 -29.93 23.56
N VAL A 68 -3.17 -29.37 23.21
CA VAL A 68 -3.03 -27.96 22.81
C VAL A 68 -4.04 -27.55 21.73
N LYS A 69 -4.38 -28.48 20.82
CA LYS A 69 -5.40 -28.25 19.79
C LYS A 69 -6.78 -27.98 20.42
N GLN A 70 -7.15 -28.79 21.41
CA GLN A 70 -8.43 -28.73 22.09
C GLN A 70 -8.52 -27.45 22.91
N HIS A 71 -7.47 -27.13 23.67
CA HIS A 71 -7.37 -25.89 24.46
C HIS A 71 -7.53 -24.65 23.58
N LEU A 72 -6.84 -24.59 22.43
CA LEU A 72 -6.94 -23.47 21.49
C LEU A 72 -8.32 -23.35 20.84
N ILE A 73 -8.98 -24.47 20.51
CA ILE A 73 -10.34 -24.46 19.95
C ILE A 73 -11.36 -24.01 21.00
N LYS A 74 -11.26 -24.54 22.22
CA LYS A 74 -12.11 -24.18 23.36
C LYS A 74 -11.98 -22.68 23.65
N TYR A 75 -10.76 -22.19 23.73
CA TYR A 75 -10.48 -20.77 23.97
C TYR A 75 -10.96 -19.87 22.84
N ARG A 76 -10.72 -20.25 21.58
CA ARG A 76 -11.23 -19.49 20.43
C ARG A 76 -12.76 -19.39 20.46
N SER A 77 -13.44 -20.47 20.81
CA SER A 77 -14.90 -20.49 20.93
C SER A 77 -15.37 -19.59 22.06
N TYR A 78 -14.74 -19.68 23.24
CA TYR A 78 -14.98 -18.78 24.37
C TYR A 78 -14.79 -17.31 23.99
N CYS A 79 -13.72 -16.98 23.27
CA CYS A 79 -13.46 -15.62 22.79
C CYS A 79 -14.55 -15.13 21.84
N ILE A 80 -15.00 -15.95 20.90
CA ILE A 80 -16.04 -15.52 19.95
C ILE A 80 -17.39 -15.28 20.65
N THR A 81 -17.70 -16.03 21.71
CA THR A 81 -18.97 -15.90 22.42
C THR A 81 -19.01 -14.77 23.43
N HIS A 82 -17.88 -14.43 24.07
CA HIS A 82 -17.86 -13.49 25.21
C HIS A 82 -17.27 -12.10 24.90
N MET A 83 -16.62 -11.91 23.74
CA MET A 83 -15.95 -10.65 23.44
C MET A 83 -16.14 -10.21 21.99
N SER A 84 -15.85 -8.93 21.72
CA SER A 84 -15.92 -8.39 20.37
C SER A 84 -14.97 -9.12 19.42
N SER A 85 -15.33 -9.25 18.14
CA SER A 85 -14.53 -9.93 17.13
C SER A 85 -13.07 -9.49 17.05
N GLY A 86 -12.79 -8.18 17.15
CA GLY A 86 -11.41 -7.68 17.17
C GLY A 86 -10.66 -8.11 18.44
N THR A 87 -11.31 -8.06 19.60
CA THR A 87 -10.75 -8.54 20.87
C THR A 87 -10.53 -10.05 20.82
N ALA A 88 -11.52 -10.82 20.35
CA ALA A 88 -11.47 -12.28 20.21
C ALA A 88 -10.29 -12.71 19.37
N HIS A 89 -10.13 -12.10 18.21
CA HIS A 89 -9.01 -12.36 17.33
C HIS A 89 -7.68 -12.00 18.00
N SER A 90 -7.58 -10.81 18.60
CA SER A 90 -6.35 -10.36 19.28
C SER A 90 -5.95 -11.26 20.44
N TYR A 91 -6.90 -11.67 21.28
CA TYR A 91 -6.66 -12.53 22.44
C TYR A 91 -6.20 -13.92 21.99
N TYR A 92 -6.91 -14.52 21.04
CA TYR A 92 -6.53 -15.79 20.44
C TYR A 92 -5.12 -15.76 19.83
N MET A 93 -4.79 -14.71 19.07
CA MET A 93 -3.46 -14.56 18.46
C MET A 93 -2.35 -14.39 19.49
N LYS A 94 -2.63 -13.73 20.63
CA LYS A 94 -1.67 -13.61 21.73
C LYS A 94 -1.35 -14.95 22.37
N ILE A 95 -2.35 -15.79 22.63
CA ILE A 95 -2.13 -17.14 23.16
C ILE A 95 -1.27 -17.97 22.20
N ARG A 96 -1.56 -17.92 20.89
CA ARG A 96 -0.70 -18.58 19.88
C ARG A 96 0.74 -18.04 19.91
N SER A 97 0.91 -16.73 20.06
CA SER A 97 2.24 -16.13 20.15
C SER A 97 3.02 -16.56 21.38
N ILE A 98 2.34 -16.92 22.48
CA ILE A 98 2.99 -17.45 23.69
C ILE A 98 3.49 -18.87 23.41
N TYR A 99 2.63 -19.77 22.94
CA TYR A 99 3.06 -21.14 22.59
C TYR A 99 4.21 -21.14 21.57
N ASN A 100 4.10 -20.32 20.51
CA ASN A 100 5.16 -20.19 19.52
C ASN A 100 6.46 -19.60 20.09
N HIS A 101 6.41 -18.83 21.19
CA HIS A 101 7.62 -18.31 21.82
C HIS A 101 8.38 -19.39 22.58
N PHE A 102 7.66 -20.25 23.28
CA PHE A 102 8.19 -21.43 23.96
C PHE A 102 8.31 -22.63 23.02
N GLU A 103 8.45 -22.37 21.71
CA GLU A 103 8.74 -23.36 20.67
C GLU A 103 7.75 -24.53 20.53
N VAL A 104 6.56 -24.43 21.14
CA VAL A 104 5.52 -25.46 21.04
C VAL A 104 4.95 -25.50 19.63
N GLN A 105 4.98 -26.67 18.99
CA GLN A 105 4.51 -26.85 17.63
C GLN A 105 2.97 -26.85 17.59
N LEU A 106 2.38 -25.81 16.99
CA LEU A 106 0.92 -25.66 16.91
C LEU A 106 0.30 -26.39 15.70
N PRO A 107 -0.82 -27.10 15.87
CA PRO A 107 -1.54 -27.72 14.78
C PRO A 107 -2.26 -26.68 13.89
N THR A 108 -2.50 -27.03 12.63
CA THR A 108 -3.36 -26.24 11.75
C THR A 108 -4.80 -26.29 12.25
N LEU A 109 -5.37 -25.12 12.52
CA LEU A 109 -6.75 -24.96 12.97
C LEU A 109 -7.61 -24.44 11.82
N PRO A 110 -8.89 -24.86 11.73
CA PRO A 110 -9.79 -24.41 10.68
C PRO A 110 -9.96 -22.89 10.76
N ARG A 111 -10.07 -22.23 9.60
CA ARG A 111 -10.33 -20.80 9.54
C ARG A 111 -11.69 -20.51 10.16
N VAL A 112 -11.79 -19.43 10.91
CA VAL A 112 -13.06 -18.98 11.50
C VAL A 112 -13.30 -17.55 11.06
N THR A 113 -14.53 -17.28 10.63
CA THR A 113 -15.00 -15.95 10.31
C THR A 113 -15.43 -15.27 11.61
N TYR A 114 -14.78 -14.16 11.94
CA TYR A 114 -15.18 -13.32 13.06
C TYR A 114 -16.27 -12.36 12.56
N LYS A 115 -17.46 -12.37 13.17
CA LYS A 115 -18.58 -11.50 12.76
C LYS A 115 -18.20 -10.03 12.95
N GLN A 116 -18.19 -9.24 11.90
CA GLN A 116 -17.91 -7.81 12.04
C GLN A 116 -19.22 -7.06 12.29
N ASP A 117 -19.43 -6.61 13.53
CA ASP A 117 -20.67 -5.94 13.94
C ASP A 117 -20.90 -4.60 13.19
N TYR A 118 -19.81 -3.93 12.80
CA TYR A 118 -19.86 -2.62 12.17
C TYR A 118 -18.59 -2.33 11.34
N VAL A 119 -18.77 -1.75 10.15
CA VAL A 119 -17.69 -1.20 9.32
C VAL A 119 -17.88 0.32 9.29
N ILE A 120 -16.82 1.06 9.66
CA ILE A 120 -16.85 2.52 9.60
C ILE A 120 -16.72 2.94 8.14
N ASN A 121 -17.72 3.66 7.63
CA ASN A 121 -17.73 4.20 6.28
C ASN A 121 -17.33 5.67 6.27
N TYR A 122 -17.22 6.26 5.08
CA TYR A 122 -16.89 7.69 4.93
C TYR A 122 -17.90 8.60 5.63
N GLU A 123 -19.19 8.29 5.54
CA GLU A 123 -20.30 9.02 6.18
C GLU A 123 -20.29 8.97 7.72
N ASP A 124 -19.47 8.09 8.31
CA ASP A 124 -19.28 8.01 9.76
C ASP A 124 -18.13 8.90 10.27
N LEU A 125 -17.48 9.63 9.37
CA LEU A 125 -16.45 10.59 9.71
C LEU A 125 -17.07 11.96 10.01
N PRO A 126 -16.48 12.74 10.93
CA PRO A 126 -16.88 14.13 11.11
C PRO A 126 -16.68 14.90 9.81
N THR A 127 -17.68 15.70 9.44
CA THR A 127 -17.56 16.66 8.33
C THR A 127 -16.85 17.92 8.81
N ARG A 128 -16.57 18.84 7.87
CA ARG A 128 -16.00 20.15 8.18
C ARG A 128 -16.86 20.92 9.19
N GLU A 129 -18.17 20.90 9.01
CA GLU A 129 -19.16 21.59 9.86
C GLU A 129 -19.11 21.05 11.30
N HIS A 130 -19.03 19.73 11.46
CA HIS A 130 -18.86 19.13 12.79
C HIS A 130 -17.58 19.59 13.48
N ILE A 131 -16.47 19.73 12.74
CA ILE A 131 -15.23 20.24 13.30
C ILE A 131 -15.39 21.72 13.66
N GLN A 132 -16.02 22.54 12.81
CA GLN A 132 -16.30 23.94 13.12
C GLN A 132 -17.16 24.10 14.38
N ASP A 133 -18.21 23.28 14.53
CA ASP A 133 -19.05 23.27 15.72
C ASP A 133 -18.27 22.87 16.98
N ALA A 134 -17.39 21.88 16.87
CA ALA A 134 -16.48 21.52 17.95
C ALA A 134 -15.58 22.70 18.37
N LEU A 135 -15.10 23.50 17.43
CA LEU A 135 -14.25 24.66 17.73
C LEU A 135 -15.00 25.75 18.49
N LYS A 136 -16.27 26.00 18.17
CA LYS A 136 -17.08 27.07 18.80
C LYS A 136 -17.20 26.94 20.32
N ILE A 137 -17.23 25.71 20.85
CA ILE A 137 -17.37 25.44 22.28
C ILE A 137 -16.06 25.08 22.98
N SER A 138 -14.96 24.99 22.22
CA SER A 138 -13.67 24.52 22.73
C SER A 138 -12.83 25.68 23.24
N GLU A 139 -12.08 25.44 24.32
CA GLU A 139 -11.02 26.33 24.79
C GLU A 139 -9.92 26.46 23.71
N ILE A 140 -9.23 27.60 23.66
CA ILE A 140 -8.22 27.93 22.63
C ILE A 140 -7.18 26.82 22.39
N GLY A 141 -6.64 26.20 23.44
CA GLY A 141 -5.69 25.10 23.29
C GLY A 141 -6.32 23.82 22.75
N VAL A 142 -7.60 23.57 23.04
CA VAL A 142 -8.37 22.46 22.47
C VAL A 142 -8.71 22.73 20.99
N GLN A 143 -9.00 23.98 20.63
CA GLN A 143 -9.16 24.39 19.23
C GLN A 143 -7.87 24.14 18.44
N ALA A 144 -6.72 24.59 18.97
CA ALA A 144 -5.42 24.42 18.33
C ALA A 144 -5.08 22.95 18.06
N ILE A 145 -5.28 22.06 19.05
CA ILE A 145 -5.00 20.62 18.84
C ILE A 145 -6.01 19.96 17.90
N ILE A 146 -7.29 20.37 17.89
CA ILE A 146 -8.30 19.87 16.93
C ILE A 146 -7.87 20.23 15.51
N LEU A 147 -7.59 21.50 15.24
CA LEU A 147 -7.16 21.98 13.92
C LEU A 147 -5.87 21.30 13.47
N PHE A 148 -4.88 21.23 14.36
CA PHE A 148 -3.61 20.55 14.07
C PHE A 148 -3.82 19.09 13.68
N MET A 149 -4.62 18.34 14.43
CA MET A 149 -4.88 16.93 14.15
C MET A 149 -5.73 16.71 12.88
N ALA A 150 -6.70 17.58 12.63
CA ALA A 150 -7.58 17.51 11.46
C ALA A 150 -6.83 17.83 10.15
N THR A 151 -5.85 18.74 10.20
CA THR A 151 -5.15 19.22 9.01
C THR A 151 -3.78 18.57 8.78
N SER A 152 -3.15 17.98 9.81
CA SER A 152 -1.90 17.20 9.64
C SER A 152 -2.10 15.69 9.57
N GLY A 153 -3.24 15.18 10.05
CA GLY A 153 -3.44 13.74 10.18
C GLY A 153 -2.53 13.09 11.23
N THR A 154 -1.87 13.87 12.08
CA THR A 154 -1.07 13.38 13.21
C THR A 154 -1.97 12.66 14.21
N ALA A 155 -1.51 11.56 14.83
CA ALA A 155 -2.31 10.96 15.91
C ALA A 155 -2.07 11.65 17.25
N LYS A 156 -3.02 11.47 18.17
CA LYS A 156 -3.03 12.10 19.50
C LYS A 156 -1.70 12.00 20.24
N ALA A 157 -1.06 10.83 20.22
CA ALA A 157 0.16 10.60 21.00
C ALA A 157 1.32 11.46 20.48
N GLU A 158 1.46 11.57 19.16
CA GLU A 158 2.47 12.39 18.50
C GLU A 158 2.16 13.88 18.66
N ALA A 159 0.89 14.29 18.51
CA ALA A 159 0.48 15.68 18.74
C ALA A 159 0.81 16.14 20.16
N LEU A 160 0.54 15.32 21.18
CA LEU A 160 0.88 15.61 22.58
C LEU A 160 2.38 15.50 22.89
N SER A 161 3.19 14.99 21.97
CA SER A 161 4.64 14.87 22.14
C SER A 161 5.42 16.07 21.61
N LEU A 162 4.79 16.94 20.82
CA LEU A 162 5.41 18.14 20.23
C LEU A 162 5.94 19.07 21.31
N THR A 163 7.17 19.55 21.14
CA THR A 163 7.82 20.55 21.97
C THR A 163 7.85 21.93 21.32
N LEU A 164 8.08 22.99 22.09
CA LEU A 164 8.25 24.34 21.55
C LEU A 164 9.45 24.41 20.59
N ARG A 165 10.52 23.65 20.87
CA ARG A 165 11.64 23.46 19.95
C ARG A 165 11.20 22.85 18.62
N ASP A 166 10.31 21.87 18.63
CA ASP A 166 9.77 21.28 17.39
C ASP A 166 8.97 22.31 16.60
N PHE A 167 8.18 23.16 17.27
CA PHE A 167 7.43 24.24 16.63
C PHE A 167 8.38 25.25 15.96
N ILE A 168 9.38 25.75 16.68
CA ILE A 168 10.39 26.69 16.15
C ILE A 168 11.09 26.10 14.92
N ASN A 169 11.51 24.84 15.00
CA ASN A 169 12.16 24.15 13.89
C ASN A 169 11.22 23.97 12.69
N ALA A 170 9.95 23.63 12.93
CA ALA A 170 8.98 23.43 11.88
C ALA A 170 8.61 24.73 11.15
N THR A 171 8.67 25.88 11.83
CA THR A 171 8.37 27.20 11.26
C THR A 171 9.62 27.98 10.84
N LYS A 172 10.82 27.40 10.93
CA LYS A 172 12.11 28.08 10.71
C LYS A 172 12.24 28.82 9.38
N GLU A 173 11.53 28.39 8.33
CA GLU A 173 11.54 29.07 7.03
C GLU A 173 10.75 30.40 7.01
N TYR A 174 10.01 30.73 8.08
CA TYR A 174 9.10 31.89 8.16
C TYR A 174 9.51 32.94 9.20
N HIS A 175 10.60 32.71 9.93
CA HIS A 175 11.09 33.62 10.96
C HIS A 175 12.62 33.64 11.03
N GLN A 176 13.15 34.74 11.55
CA GLN A 176 14.58 34.89 11.86
C GLN A 176 14.83 35.07 13.36
N GLY A 177 13.77 35.10 14.16
CA GLY A 177 13.85 35.28 15.61
C GLY A 177 14.64 34.18 16.32
N ALA A 178 15.40 34.59 17.34
CA ALA A 178 16.12 33.66 18.22
C ALA A 178 15.26 33.23 19.43
N GLU A 179 14.38 34.12 19.91
CA GLU A 179 13.55 33.94 21.10
C GLU A 179 12.10 33.62 20.72
N LEU A 180 11.45 32.75 21.49
CA LEU A 180 10.09 32.27 21.19
C LEU A 180 9.07 33.41 21.10
N SER A 181 9.12 34.40 21.99
CA SER A 181 8.20 35.55 21.96
C SER A 181 8.32 36.33 20.66
N GLY A 182 9.54 36.70 20.26
CA GLY A 182 9.80 37.40 18.99
C GLY A 182 9.36 36.58 17.77
N ILE A 183 9.58 35.26 17.80
CA ILE A 183 9.08 34.36 16.75
C ILE A 183 7.55 34.38 16.70
N LEU A 184 6.87 34.29 17.85
CA LEU A 184 5.40 34.31 17.89
C LEU A 184 4.84 35.64 17.39
N ASP A 185 5.51 36.75 17.64
CA ASP A 185 5.11 38.08 17.14
C ASP A 185 5.37 38.23 15.64
N GLU A 186 6.49 37.72 15.12
CA GLU A 186 6.82 37.75 13.69
C GLU A 186 5.87 36.87 12.85
N LEU A 187 5.39 35.77 13.43
CA LEU A 187 4.49 34.83 12.76
C LEU A 187 3.01 35.20 12.90
N ASP A 188 2.67 36.08 13.84
CA ASP A 188 1.28 36.45 14.11
C ASP A 188 0.63 37.12 12.89
N GLY A 189 -0.60 36.71 12.55
CA GLY A 189 -1.35 37.26 11.43
C GLY A 189 -0.89 36.83 10.02
N LYS A 190 0.20 36.05 9.88
CA LYS A 190 0.63 35.48 8.59
C LYS A 190 -0.19 34.24 8.20
N ASN A 191 -1.02 34.36 7.16
CA ASN A 191 -1.96 33.29 6.76
C ASN A 191 -1.36 32.24 5.80
N ASP A 192 -0.07 32.32 5.50
CA ASP A 192 0.62 31.45 4.54
C ASP A 192 1.61 30.47 5.20
N ILE A 193 1.68 30.44 6.54
CA ILE A 193 2.64 29.60 7.27
C ILE A 193 2.21 28.13 7.26
N VAL A 194 2.91 27.32 6.48
CA VAL A 194 2.78 25.85 6.46
C VAL A 194 4.02 25.22 7.11
N PRO A 195 3.98 24.80 8.38
CA PRO A 195 5.16 24.29 9.06
C PRO A 195 5.59 22.91 8.57
N THR A 196 6.90 22.65 8.55
CA THR A 196 7.50 21.35 8.18
C THR A 196 7.85 20.56 9.44
N TRP A 197 6.93 19.70 9.89
CA TRP A 197 7.13 18.90 11.10
C TRP A 197 7.94 17.64 10.83
N TYR A 198 9.00 17.41 11.60
CA TYR A 198 9.74 16.15 11.61
C TYR A 198 9.42 15.36 12.88
N LEU A 199 8.62 14.31 12.77
CA LEU A 199 8.01 13.62 13.91
C LEU A 199 8.45 12.17 14.00
N LYS A 200 8.51 11.65 15.24
CA LYS A 200 8.70 10.22 15.52
C LYS A 200 7.37 9.57 15.88
N ARG A 201 6.93 8.60 15.07
CA ARG A 201 5.74 7.78 15.30
C ARG A 201 5.95 6.89 16.51
N ILE A 202 5.28 7.17 17.64
CA ILE A 202 5.50 6.49 18.92
C ILE A 202 5.18 4.98 18.84
N LYS A 203 4.22 4.61 17.99
CA LYS A 203 3.79 3.21 17.82
C LYS A 203 4.85 2.35 17.14
N THR A 204 5.48 2.86 16.09
CA THR A 204 6.36 2.09 15.18
C THR A 204 7.81 2.57 15.21
N ASP A 205 8.11 3.60 16.01
CA ASP A 205 9.42 4.25 16.12
C ASP A 205 9.94 4.88 14.82
N LYS A 206 9.06 5.07 13.83
CA LYS A 206 9.37 5.61 12.50
C LYS A 206 9.41 7.13 12.50
N TYR A 207 10.43 7.72 11.88
CA TYR A 207 10.45 9.14 11.58
C TYR A 207 9.70 9.46 10.28
N TYR A 208 8.97 10.57 10.27
CA TYR A 208 8.22 11.03 9.10
C TYR A 208 8.05 12.55 9.11
N TYR A 209 7.80 13.09 7.92
CA TYR A 209 7.45 14.49 7.75
C TYR A 209 5.93 14.65 7.65
N THR A 210 5.42 15.72 8.23
CA THR A 210 4.02 16.14 8.07
C THR A 210 3.93 17.66 8.08
N PHE A 211 2.75 18.16 7.72
CA PHE A 211 2.47 19.59 7.57
C PHE A 211 1.09 19.86 8.16
N ASN A 212 0.74 21.12 8.39
CA ASN A 212 -0.63 21.49 8.77
C ASN A 212 -1.06 22.72 7.99
N HIS A 213 -2.38 22.93 7.92
CA HIS A 213 -2.95 24.11 7.27
C HIS A 213 -2.60 25.38 8.09
N PRO A 214 -2.39 26.55 7.45
CA PRO A 214 -2.04 27.78 8.17
C PRO A 214 -3.01 28.17 9.29
N GLU A 215 -4.31 27.86 9.14
CA GLU A 215 -5.32 28.05 10.20
C GLU A 215 -4.94 27.38 11.53
N ALA A 216 -4.30 26.20 11.46
CA ALA A 216 -3.87 25.48 12.65
C ALA A 216 -2.61 26.13 13.23
N THR A 217 -1.71 26.64 12.39
CA THR A 217 -0.54 27.41 12.82
C THR A 217 -0.97 28.68 13.56
N GLN A 218 -1.89 29.45 12.99
CA GLN A 218 -2.42 30.66 13.62
C GLN A 218 -3.06 30.36 14.97
N LYS A 219 -3.88 29.31 15.05
CA LYS A 219 -4.49 28.92 16.33
C LYS A 219 -3.46 28.41 17.36
N ILE A 220 -2.38 27.77 16.92
CA ILE A 220 -1.25 27.40 17.79
C ILE A 220 -0.55 28.66 18.31
N ILE A 221 -0.26 29.64 17.45
CA ILE A 221 0.37 30.90 17.85
C ILE A 221 -0.49 31.64 18.88
N GLU A 222 -1.80 31.78 18.61
CA GLU A 222 -2.76 32.39 19.54
C GLU A 222 -2.75 31.69 20.90
N TYR A 223 -2.82 30.34 20.90
CA TYR A 223 -2.76 29.54 22.12
C TYR A 223 -1.45 29.72 22.87
N LEU A 224 -0.34 29.73 22.14
CA LEU A 224 0.98 29.94 22.69
C LEU A 224 1.05 31.32 23.37
N LYS A 225 0.62 32.41 22.72
CA LYS A 225 0.61 33.75 23.34
C LYS A 225 -0.16 33.85 24.66
N THR A 226 -1.13 32.97 24.94
CA THR A 226 -1.84 32.94 26.24
C THR A 226 -1.07 32.26 27.38
N ARG A 227 0.13 31.74 27.13
CA ARG A 227 0.89 30.91 28.06
C ARG A 227 2.26 31.46 28.33
N ASP A 228 2.68 31.30 29.59
CA ASP A 228 4.07 31.42 29.97
C ASP A 228 4.79 30.09 29.81
N TYR A 229 6.06 30.16 29.42
CA TYR A 229 6.94 29.00 29.29
C TYR A 229 8.28 29.29 29.94
N LYS A 230 8.89 28.24 30.45
CA LYS A 230 10.18 28.24 31.15
C LYS A 230 11.29 27.63 30.29
N SER A 231 10.95 26.72 29.36
CA SER A 231 11.93 26.04 28.51
C SER A 231 11.35 25.64 27.15
N LEU A 232 12.20 25.61 26.12
CA LEU A 232 11.86 25.16 24.78
C LEU A 232 11.54 23.66 24.68
N ASP A 233 11.90 22.87 25.70
CA ASP A 233 11.61 21.43 25.73
C ASP A 233 10.21 21.13 26.28
N GLU A 234 9.49 22.17 26.73
CA GLU A 234 8.08 22.05 27.12
C GLU A 234 7.19 21.71 25.93
N LYS A 235 6.06 21.06 26.23
CA LYS A 235 5.11 20.63 25.20
C LYS A 235 4.34 21.81 24.62
N VAL A 236 4.17 21.81 23.30
CA VAL A 236 3.20 22.69 22.61
C VAL A 236 1.83 22.45 23.20
N PHE A 237 1.42 21.19 23.38
CA PHE A 237 0.17 20.82 24.03
C PHE A 237 0.43 20.02 25.32
N PRO A 238 0.57 20.68 26.49
CA PRO A 238 0.85 20.03 27.78
C PRO A 238 -0.39 19.34 28.38
N PHE A 239 -1.24 18.76 27.54
CA PHE A 239 -2.45 18.07 27.99
C PHE A 239 -2.17 16.61 28.33
N LEU A 240 -2.78 16.14 29.42
CA LEU A 240 -2.82 14.72 29.70
C LEU A 240 -3.64 13.99 28.61
N PRO A 241 -3.23 12.79 28.16
CA PRO A 241 -3.98 12.03 27.17
C PRO A 241 -5.42 11.69 27.57
N SER A 242 -5.71 11.63 28.87
CA SER A 242 -7.04 11.46 29.47
C SER A 242 -7.88 12.73 29.36
N LEU A 243 -7.28 13.91 29.58
CA LEU A 243 -7.95 15.20 29.46
C LEU A 243 -8.41 15.45 28.02
N VAL A 244 -7.55 15.21 27.03
CA VAL A 244 -7.95 15.32 25.61
C VAL A 244 -9.11 14.37 25.30
N LEU A 245 -9.08 13.15 25.84
CA LEU A 245 -10.17 12.20 25.65
C LEU A 245 -11.47 12.70 26.30
N ASP A 246 -11.42 13.22 27.52
CA ASP A 246 -12.57 13.84 28.20
C ASP A 246 -13.14 15.04 27.43
N ARG A 247 -12.27 15.95 26.95
CA ARG A 247 -12.69 17.12 26.15
C ARG A 247 -13.42 16.72 24.87
N PHE A 248 -12.88 15.75 24.11
CA PHE A 248 -13.57 15.25 22.92
C PHE A 248 -14.89 14.54 23.25
N GLN A 249 -14.99 13.85 24.40
CA GLN A 249 -16.25 13.25 24.83
C GLN A 249 -17.29 14.32 25.16
N LYS A 250 -16.90 15.34 25.92
CA LYS A 250 -17.79 16.46 26.25
C LYS A 250 -18.29 17.18 25.00
N ILE A 251 -17.43 17.43 24.02
CA ILE A 251 -17.82 18.00 22.73
C ILE A 251 -18.84 17.11 22.01
N ASN A 252 -18.53 15.81 21.88
CA ASN A 252 -19.42 14.85 21.22
C ASN A 252 -20.80 14.77 21.88
N ASP A 253 -20.80 14.75 23.21
CA ASP A 253 -22.00 14.58 24.01
C ASP A 253 -22.81 15.90 24.07
N HIS A 254 -22.15 17.07 24.02
CA HIS A 254 -22.80 18.39 23.92
C HIS A 254 -23.66 18.52 22.66
N PHE A 255 -23.14 18.11 21.50
CA PHE A 255 -23.89 18.16 20.23
C PHE A 255 -24.76 16.92 19.97
N GLY A 256 -24.77 15.94 20.87
CA GLY A 256 -25.58 14.73 20.71
C GLY A 256 -25.21 13.85 19.52
N TRP A 257 -23.97 13.92 19.01
CA TRP A 257 -23.55 13.17 17.81
C TRP A 257 -23.48 11.64 18.00
N GLY A 258 -23.63 11.16 19.23
CA GLY A 258 -23.80 9.75 19.54
C GLY A 258 -22.57 8.90 19.22
N ARG A 259 -22.81 7.68 18.72
CA ARG A 259 -21.79 6.65 18.49
C ARG A 259 -21.91 6.03 17.10
N LYS A 260 -20.77 5.65 16.52
CA LYS A 260 -20.66 4.86 15.30
C LYS A 260 -19.96 3.55 15.63
N GLY A 261 -20.72 2.46 15.59
CA GLY A 261 -20.33 1.18 16.19
C GLY A 261 -20.03 1.33 17.69
N LYS A 262 -18.85 0.88 18.14
CA LYS A 262 -18.45 0.88 19.56
C LYS A 262 -17.87 2.20 20.06
N TYR A 263 -17.67 3.17 19.16
CA TYR A 263 -16.93 4.38 19.45
C TYR A 263 -17.81 5.62 19.28
N ARG A 264 -17.56 6.67 20.08
CA ARG A 264 -18.13 7.99 19.83
C ARG A 264 -17.75 8.51 18.45
N PHE A 265 -18.66 9.26 17.85
CA PHE A 265 -18.52 9.86 16.53
C PHE A 265 -17.30 10.80 16.48
N PHE A 266 -17.23 11.75 17.40
CA PHE A 266 -16.15 12.72 17.47
C PHE A 266 -15.05 12.28 18.43
N ARG A 267 -13.86 12.00 17.89
CA ARG A 267 -12.68 11.57 18.64
C ARG A 267 -11.40 11.94 17.91
N ALA A 268 -10.29 12.02 18.64
CA ALA A 268 -8.98 12.32 18.07
C ALA A 268 -8.61 11.42 16.86
N HIS A 269 -8.99 10.14 16.88
CA HIS A 269 -8.74 9.24 15.75
C HIS A 269 -9.61 9.52 14.51
N THR A 270 -10.82 10.07 14.67
CA THR A 270 -11.68 10.41 13.54
C THR A 270 -11.21 11.67 12.82
N LEU A 271 -10.55 12.61 13.50
CA LEU A 271 -9.87 13.74 12.86
C LEU A 271 -8.74 13.29 11.93
N ARG A 272 -7.93 12.31 12.36
CA ARG A 272 -6.90 11.71 11.51
C ARG A 272 -7.48 10.98 10.29
N LYS A 273 -8.67 10.40 10.42
CA LYS A 273 -9.40 9.80 9.30
C LYS A 273 -9.98 10.87 8.38
N TYR A 274 -10.55 11.94 8.93
CA TYR A 274 -11.00 13.11 8.17
C TYR A 274 -9.89 13.63 7.26
N HIS A 275 -8.67 13.84 7.80
CA HIS A 275 -7.52 14.22 6.98
C HIS A 275 -7.29 13.24 5.82
N ALA A 276 -7.14 11.95 6.13
CA ALA A 276 -6.82 10.92 5.14
C ALA A 276 -7.91 10.78 4.07
N SER A 277 -9.18 10.94 4.45
CA SER A 277 -10.31 10.76 3.54
C SER A 277 -10.61 11.99 2.70
N ASN A 278 -10.21 13.19 3.15
CA ASN A 278 -10.57 14.45 2.47
C ASN A 278 -9.41 15.13 1.74
N ILE A 279 -8.14 14.88 2.10
CA ILE A 279 -7.01 15.51 1.40
C ILE A 279 -6.91 15.11 -0.08
N GLY A 280 -7.51 13.97 -0.46
CA GLY A 280 -7.61 13.55 -1.87
C GLY A 280 -6.27 13.26 -2.54
N LEU A 281 -5.29 12.81 -1.76
CA LEU A 281 -4.00 12.33 -2.25
C LEU A 281 -4.00 10.80 -2.38
N PRO A 282 -3.09 10.23 -3.20
CA PRO A 282 -2.83 8.80 -3.21
C PRO A 282 -2.51 8.21 -1.83
N ALA A 283 -2.88 6.94 -1.63
CA ALA A 283 -2.81 6.29 -0.31
C ALA A 283 -1.39 6.21 0.26
N ASP A 284 -0.37 6.07 -0.60
CA ASP A 284 1.05 6.06 -0.24
C ASP A 284 1.52 7.44 0.26
N GLN A 285 1.09 8.52 -0.37
CA GLN A 285 1.37 9.90 0.09
C GLN A 285 0.67 10.20 1.42
N ILE A 286 -0.59 9.79 1.57
CA ILE A 286 -1.31 9.88 2.86
C ILE A 286 -0.59 9.08 3.95
N ASP A 287 -0.13 7.87 3.62
CA ASP A 287 0.60 7.03 4.54
C ASP A 287 1.94 7.68 4.92
N ALA A 288 2.65 8.31 3.98
CA ALA A 288 3.86 9.09 4.25
C ALA A 288 3.60 10.27 5.21
N LEU A 289 2.59 11.10 4.91
CA LEU A 289 2.20 12.27 5.72
C LEU A 289 1.77 11.89 7.14
N GLN A 290 1.26 10.67 7.35
CA GLN A 290 0.80 10.21 8.66
C GLN A 290 1.74 9.19 9.32
N GLY A 291 2.93 8.99 8.77
CA GLY A 291 3.94 8.07 9.32
C GLY A 291 3.49 6.61 9.36
N ARG A 292 2.68 6.20 8.39
CA ARG A 292 2.28 4.81 8.17
C ARG A 292 3.24 4.14 7.19
N SER A 293 3.24 2.81 7.19
CA SER A 293 3.94 2.04 6.17
C SER A 293 3.30 0.69 5.97
N LYS A 294 3.43 0.21 4.74
CA LYS A 294 2.92 -1.10 4.34
C LYS A 294 3.98 -2.20 4.45
N ASN A 295 5.28 -1.87 4.28
CA ASN A 295 6.38 -2.84 4.32
C ASN A 295 7.70 -2.21 4.78
N VAL A 296 8.44 -2.88 5.66
CA VAL A 296 9.77 -2.46 6.17
C VAL A 296 10.79 -2.30 5.03
N VAL A 297 10.72 -3.16 4.00
CA VAL A 297 11.64 -3.13 2.86
C VAL A 297 11.52 -1.83 2.05
N HIS A 298 10.32 -1.28 1.88
CA HIS A 298 10.13 -0.04 1.12
C HIS A 298 10.71 1.19 1.83
N GLU A 299 10.80 1.19 3.16
CA GLU A 299 11.26 2.35 3.95
C GLU A 299 12.76 2.57 3.86
N THR A 300 13.55 1.49 3.72
CA THR A 300 15.01 1.59 3.65
C THR A 300 15.47 2.26 2.36
N TYR A 301 14.78 2.01 1.26
CA TYR A 301 15.18 2.47 -0.07
C TYR A 301 14.48 3.77 -0.51
N ILE A 302 13.31 4.09 0.04
CA ILE A 302 12.53 5.27 -0.36
C ILE A 302 12.43 6.22 0.84
N LYS A 303 13.27 7.25 0.82
CA LYS A 303 13.19 8.36 1.77
C LYS A 303 12.39 9.49 1.11
N PRO A 304 11.24 9.91 1.69
CA PRO A 304 10.48 11.03 1.13
C PRO A 304 11.31 12.31 1.25
N ASN A 305 11.44 13.06 0.15
CA ASN A 305 12.00 14.41 0.18
C ASN A 305 10.98 15.34 0.85
N PRO A 306 11.30 15.99 1.99
CA PRO A 306 10.36 16.86 2.69
C PRO A 306 9.88 18.04 1.84
N VAL A 307 10.72 18.56 0.92
CA VAL A 307 10.36 19.68 0.05
C VAL A 307 9.26 19.28 -0.93
N GLU A 308 9.42 18.13 -1.59
CA GLU A 308 8.41 17.62 -2.53
C GLU A 308 7.13 17.20 -1.80
N LEU A 309 7.24 16.55 -0.64
CA LEU A 309 6.08 16.19 0.16
C LEU A 309 5.30 17.43 0.63
N LYS A 310 6.00 18.54 0.92
CA LYS A 310 5.39 19.82 1.26
C LYS A 310 4.63 20.42 0.08
N LYS A 311 5.22 20.45 -1.12
CA LYS A 311 4.55 20.92 -2.34
C LYS A 311 3.26 20.14 -2.60
N ILE A 312 3.33 18.80 -2.50
CA ILE A 312 2.18 17.91 -2.62
C ILE A 312 1.10 18.25 -1.60
N TYR A 313 1.49 18.43 -0.32
CA TYR A 313 0.55 18.81 0.73
C TYR A 313 -0.10 20.18 0.44
N MET A 314 0.69 21.20 0.11
CA MET A 314 0.20 22.55 -0.18
C MET A 314 -0.78 22.58 -1.36
N GLY A 315 -0.55 21.77 -2.40
CA GLY A 315 -1.48 21.62 -3.52
C GLY A 315 -2.84 21.02 -3.14
N ALA A 316 -2.92 20.30 -2.02
CA ALA A 316 -4.13 19.59 -1.58
C ALA A 316 -4.74 20.11 -0.27
N MET A 317 -4.05 20.96 0.48
CA MET A 317 -4.43 21.34 1.85
C MET A 317 -5.77 22.09 1.93
N HIS A 318 -6.20 22.77 0.86
CA HIS A 318 -7.50 23.44 0.76
C HIS A 318 -8.69 22.49 1.00
N ARG A 319 -8.50 21.18 0.75
CA ARG A 319 -9.55 20.17 0.94
C ARG A 319 -9.76 19.81 2.41
N VAL A 320 -8.72 19.96 3.24
CA VAL A 320 -8.78 19.68 4.69
C VAL A 320 -8.92 20.94 5.55
N ALA A 321 -8.90 22.13 4.95
CA ALA A 321 -9.17 23.40 5.62
C ALA A 321 -10.53 23.37 6.34
N ILE A 322 -10.57 23.95 7.54
CA ILE A 322 -11.73 23.90 8.44
C ILE A 322 -12.43 25.26 8.52
N LEU A 323 -11.67 26.33 8.72
CA LEU A 323 -12.20 27.69 8.81
C LEU A 323 -12.42 28.18 7.36
N ARG A 324 -13.61 28.68 7.05
CA ARG A 324 -13.87 29.29 5.75
C ARG A 324 -13.09 30.61 5.69
N GLU A 325 -12.15 30.72 4.78
CA GLU A 325 -11.88 32.00 4.15
C GLU A 325 -13.03 32.28 3.17
N GLY A 326 -13.40 33.55 3.01
CA GLY A 326 -14.32 33.94 1.94
C GLY A 326 -13.88 33.34 0.61
N GLU A 327 -14.86 32.96 -0.21
CA GLU A 327 -14.77 32.61 -1.64
C GLU A 327 -13.35 32.40 -2.21
N SER A 328 -12.98 31.12 -2.37
CA SER A 328 -11.99 30.58 -3.32
C SER A 328 -10.81 31.47 -3.72
N MET A 329 -9.60 31.05 -3.34
CA MET A 329 -8.43 31.20 -4.19
C MET A 329 -7.86 29.80 -4.44
N ASP A 330 -7.88 29.40 -5.71
CA ASP A 330 -7.28 28.13 -6.14
C ASP A 330 -5.77 28.18 -5.84
N GLY A 331 -5.18 27.10 -5.34
CA GLY A 331 -3.76 27.07 -4.95
C GLY A 331 -2.81 27.41 -6.11
N VAL A 332 -3.31 27.28 -7.33
CA VAL A 332 -2.66 27.68 -8.59
C VAL A 332 -2.50 29.22 -8.70
N GLU A 333 -3.43 30.00 -8.14
CA GLU A 333 -3.44 31.46 -8.22
C GLU A 333 -2.44 32.11 -7.25
N LEU A 334 -2.19 31.45 -6.11
CA LEU A 334 -1.10 31.81 -5.18
C LEU A 334 0.28 31.52 -5.79
N LEU A 335 0.43 30.42 -6.52
CA LEU A 335 1.67 30.09 -7.24
C LEU A 335 1.93 31.08 -8.39
N LYS A 336 0.90 31.44 -9.16
CA LYS A 336 1.02 32.46 -10.21
C LYS A 336 1.38 33.84 -9.65
N LYS A 337 0.75 34.26 -8.54
CA LYS A 337 1.12 35.52 -7.87
C LYS A 337 2.57 35.51 -7.39
N LYS A 338 3.07 34.37 -6.90
CA LYS A 338 4.46 34.26 -6.44
C LYS A 338 5.46 34.31 -7.60
N GLU A 339 5.17 33.61 -8.70
CA GLU A 339 5.96 33.68 -9.94
C GLU A 339 5.94 35.08 -10.58
N GLU A 340 4.81 35.78 -10.51
CA GLU A 340 4.70 37.17 -10.98
C GLU A 340 5.48 38.15 -10.10
N ILE A 341 5.44 37.98 -8.77
CA ILE A 341 6.23 38.80 -7.83
C ILE A 341 7.73 38.57 -8.04
N GLU A 342 8.17 37.33 -8.26
CA GLU A 342 9.57 36.98 -8.54
C GLU A 342 10.03 37.60 -9.88
N LYS A 343 9.22 37.52 -10.95
CA LYS A 343 9.50 38.18 -12.24
C LYS A 343 9.53 39.72 -12.14
N THR A 344 8.71 40.30 -11.27
CA THR A 344 8.66 41.75 -11.04
C THR A 344 9.84 42.24 -10.19
N ALA A 345 10.38 41.39 -9.32
CA ALA A 345 11.60 41.65 -8.56
C ALA A 345 12.86 41.57 -9.46
N GLU A 346 12.91 40.61 -10.39
CA GLU A 346 14.00 40.49 -11.38
C GLU A 346 14.05 41.65 -12.38
N SER A 347 12.90 42.21 -12.76
CA SER A 347 12.82 43.37 -13.67
C SER A 347 13.09 44.72 -12.98
N ARG A 348 12.95 44.81 -11.65
CA ARG A 348 13.31 46.02 -10.87
C ARG A 348 14.81 46.13 -10.57
N ASN A 349 15.55 45.03 -10.63
CA ASN A 349 17.01 45.03 -10.45
C ASN A 349 17.80 45.39 -11.74
N ASN A 350 17.12 45.72 -12.85
CA ASN A 350 17.74 46.09 -14.13
C ASN A 350 17.55 47.56 -14.54
N LEU A 351 17.45 48.48 -13.58
CA LEU A 351 17.56 49.92 -13.87
C LEU A 351 18.82 50.49 -13.20
N ASN A 352 19.89 50.57 -14.00
CA ASN A 352 21.19 51.15 -13.68
C ASN A 352 21.11 52.63 -13.24
N PRO A 353 22.04 53.11 -12.42
CA PRO A 353 22.62 54.42 -12.61
C PRO A 353 23.87 54.33 -13.51
N VAL A 354 23.91 55.26 -14.46
CA VAL A 354 24.96 55.59 -15.43
C VAL A 354 26.30 55.92 -14.75
N PHE A 355 27.44 55.46 -15.29
CA PHE A 355 28.69 56.21 -15.61
C PHE A 355 29.80 55.27 -16.15
N SER A 356 30.86 55.86 -16.71
CA SER A 356 31.58 55.52 -17.96
C SER A 356 32.95 54.80 -17.84
N ASP A 357 33.30 54.12 -18.95
CA ASP A 357 34.59 53.81 -19.62
C ASP A 357 35.91 53.49 -18.88
N ASP A 358 36.63 52.57 -19.54
CA ASP A 358 38.06 52.21 -19.53
C ASP A 358 38.62 51.28 -18.43
N GLY A 359 39.21 50.15 -18.86
CA GLY A 359 40.17 49.38 -18.05
C GLY A 359 40.28 47.90 -18.37
N VAL A 360 41.50 47.44 -18.67
CA VAL A 360 41.88 46.11 -19.17
C VAL A 360 42.57 45.27 -18.08
N ILE A 361 42.48 43.92 -18.20
CA ILE A 361 43.34 42.82 -17.67
C ILE A 361 43.04 42.20 -16.27
N GLU A 362 42.70 40.89 -16.37
CA GLU A 362 43.14 39.66 -15.67
C GLU A 362 42.95 39.36 -14.16
N ASP A 363 42.56 38.09 -13.95
CA ASP A 363 42.91 37.14 -12.88
C ASP A 363 42.43 37.45 -11.43
N THR A 364 41.97 36.52 -10.60
CA THR A 364 42.04 35.05 -10.54
C THR A 364 41.16 34.54 -9.38
N ASN A 365 40.71 33.29 -9.47
CA ASN A 365 40.45 32.33 -8.36
C ASN A 365 39.30 32.64 -7.37
N GLU A 366 38.50 31.70 -6.85
CA GLU A 366 38.52 30.24 -6.87
C GLU A 366 37.17 29.74 -6.28
N LYS A 367 36.75 28.53 -6.69
CA LYS A 367 35.84 27.59 -6.01
C LYS A 367 34.34 27.93 -5.99
N ASP A 368 33.61 27.29 -6.91
CA ASP A 368 32.53 26.37 -6.50
C ASP A 368 32.28 25.27 -7.55
N SER A 369 32.01 24.08 -7.03
CA SER A 369 32.02 22.80 -7.73
C SER A 369 30.78 22.55 -8.58
N ILE A 370 31.02 21.94 -9.73
CA ILE A 370 30.10 21.57 -10.81
C ILE A 370 29.20 20.39 -10.41
N HIS A 371 27.87 20.56 -10.59
CA HIS A 371 26.87 19.59 -11.12
C HIS A 371 25.44 20.17 -10.94
N SER A 372 24.48 20.19 -11.87
CA SER A 372 24.37 20.08 -13.34
C SER A 372 22.88 20.29 -13.71
N PRO A 373 22.47 21.41 -14.36
CA PRO A 373 21.21 21.55 -15.10
C PRO A 373 21.26 20.98 -16.54
N THR A 374 22.27 20.18 -16.86
CA THR A 374 22.77 20.03 -18.23
C THR A 374 22.04 18.94 -19.06
N ALA A 375 21.29 18.03 -18.44
CA ALA A 375 20.64 16.91 -19.13
C ALA A 375 19.40 17.29 -19.98
N ILE A 376 18.52 18.14 -19.45
CA ILE A 376 17.31 18.59 -20.16
C ILE A 376 17.69 19.52 -21.32
N TYR A 377 18.72 20.33 -21.11
CA TYR A 377 19.27 21.20 -22.16
C TYR A 377 19.79 20.35 -23.31
N LEU A 378 20.69 19.39 -23.04
CA LEU A 378 21.27 18.48 -24.05
C LEU A 378 20.19 17.71 -24.83
N PHE A 379 19.14 17.25 -24.13
CA PHE A 379 18.03 16.55 -24.78
C PHE A 379 17.29 17.45 -25.77
N LYS A 380 16.97 18.69 -25.38
CA LYS A 380 16.21 19.63 -26.22
C LYS A 380 17.03 20.14 -27.40
N THR A 381 18.32 20.38 -27.20
CA THR A 381 19.18 21.03 -28.20
C THR A 381 19.81 20.04 -29.18
N GLU A 382 20.13 18.82 -28.74
CA GLU A 382 20.92 17.89 -29.56
C GLU A 382 20.18 16.59 -29.87
N ILE A 383 19.50 15.96 -28.90
CA ILE A 383 18.87 14.65 -29.11
C ILE A 383 17.53 14.77 -29.86
N LYS A 384 16.69 15.74 -29.48
CA LYS A 384 15.35 15.91 -30.07
C LYS A 384 15.40 16.19 -31.58
N PRO A 385 16.27 17.09 -32.09
CA PRO A 385 16.39 17.31 -33.53
C PRO A 385 16.85 16.06 -34.29
N LEU A 386 17.74 15.24 -33.73
CA LEU A 386 18.20 14.00 -34.36
C LEU A 386 17.07 12.96 -34.51
N LEU A 387 16.18 12.87 -33.52
CA LEU A 387 15.00 12.00 -33.59
C LEU A 387 14.03 12.45 -34.69
N GLU A 388 13.76 13.75 -34.75
CA GLU A 388 12.87 14.35 -35.74
C GLU A 388 13.41 14.15 -37.16
N ASN A 389 14.73 14.21 -37.34
CA ASN A 389 15.37 14.07 -38.64
C ASN A 389 15.46 12.61 -39.12
N LYS A 390 15.67 11.63 -38.21
CA LYS A 390 15.75 10.21 -38.60
C LYS A 390 14.40 9.50 -38.70
N GLY A 391 13.32 10.05 -38.13
CA GLY A 391 11.97 9.50 -38.22
C GLY A 391 11.80 8.08 -37.64
N LYS A 392 12.80 7.60 -36.91
CA LYS A 392 12.83 6.31 -36.22
C LYS A 392 13.46 6.50 -34.85
N PRO A 393 13.17 5.62 -33.89
CA PRO A 393 13.85 5.66 -32.61
C PRO A 393 15.37 5.38 -32.77
N LEU A 394 16.20 6.15 -32.08
CA LEU A 394 17.67 6.04 -32.15
C LEU A 394 18.22 5.01 -31.15
N THR A 395 19.27 4.29 -31.55
CA THR A 395 20.04 3.40 -30.66
C THR A 395 21.04 4.18 -29.83
N LEU A 396 21.49 3.60 -28.70
CA LEU A 396 22.47 4.26 -27.83
C LEU A 396 23.77 4.59 -28.57
N THR A 397 24.19 3.70 -29.46
CA THR A 397 25.41 3.84 -30.26
C THR A 397 25.26 4.95 -31.29
N GLU A 398 24.11 5.05 -31.97
CA GLU A 398 23.82 6.15 -32.91
C GLU A 398 23.81 7.52 -32.19
N ILE A 399 23.32 7.60 -30.96
CA ILE A 399 23.32 8.84 -30.18
C ILE A 399 24.76 9.20 -29.74
N GLN A 400 25.58 8.20 -29.37
CA GLN A 400 26.98 8.42 -28.96
C GLN A 400 27.90 8.82 -30.12
N GLU A 401 27.62 8.35 -31.33
CA GLU A 401 28.40 8.68 -32.53
C GLU A 401 28.07 10.08 -33.09
N GLU A 402 26.85 10.57 -32.87
CA GLU A 402 26.38 11.86 -33.41
C GLU A 402 26.43 13.03 -32.42
N ILE A 403 26.61 12.77 -31.12
CA ILE A 403 26.79 13.80 -30.08
C ILE A 403 28.29 14.00 -29.81
N ASN A 404 28.70 15.26 -29.66
CA ASN A 404 30.10 15.67 -29.57
C ASN A 404 30.87 14.90 -28.46
N SER A 405 32.05 14.36 -28.79
CA SER A 405 32.72 13.26 -28.07
C SER A 405 33.29 13.57 -26.69
N ASP A 406 33.12 14.79 -26.19
CA ASP A 406 33.74 15.25 -24.93
C ASP A 406 32.94 14.85 -23.68
N TYR A 407 31.73 14.30 -23.84
CA TYR A 407 30.92 13.82 -22.71
C TYR A 407 31.26 12.36 -22.36
N SER A 408 31.80 12.15 -21.15
CA SER A 408 32.18 10.81 -20.69
C SER A 408 30.97 9.85 -20.59
N ILE A 409 31.23 8.54 -20.73
CA ILE A 409 30.23 7.45 -20.65
C ILE A 409 29.39 7.49 -19.35
N SER A 410 29.94 8.04 -18.26
CA SER A 410 29.20 8.19 -16.99
C SER A 410 28.07 9.23 -17.11
N TYR A 411 28.29 10.30 -17.87
CA TYR A 411 27.31 11.36 -18.08
C TYR A 411 26.08 10.85 -18.85
N PHE A 412 26.30 9.96 -19.83
CA PHE A 412 25.22 9.31 -20.58
C PHE A 412 24.35 8.40 -19.70
N SER A 413 24.97 7.71 -18.74
CA SER A 413 24.24 6.82 -17.82
C SER A 413 23.31 7.63 -16.91
N ASP A 414 23.76 8.80 -16.45
CA ASP A 414 22.95 9.71 -15.63
C ASP A 414 21.87 10.43 -16.45
N LEU A 415 22.16 10.79 -17.70
CA LEU A 415 21.15 11.31 -18.64
C LEU A 415 20.03 10.30 -18.87
N ILE A 416 20.35 9.04 -19.15
CA ILE A 416 19.37 7.95 -19.27
C ILE A 416 18.61 7.77 -17.96
N ARG A 417 19.27 7.90 -16.81
CA ARG A 417 18.61 7.80 -15.51
C ARG A 417 17.60 8.93 -15.31
N GLN A 418 17.95 10.17 -15.66
CA GLN A 418 17.06 11.33 -15.54
C GLN A 418 15.91 11.28 -16.55
N LEU A 419 16.18 10.93 -17.81
CA LEU A 419 15.12 10.78 -18.82
C LEU A 419 14.14 9.65 -18.47
N LYS A 420 14.59 8.58 -17.77
CA LYS A 420 13.69 7.55 -17.20
C LYS A 420 12.81 8.09 -16.08
N LEU A 421 13.36 8.93 -15.20
CA LEU A 421 12.60 9.53 -14.09
C LEU A 421 11.50 10.47 -14.61
N GLU A 422 11.77 11.16 -15.71
CA GLU A 422 10.84 12.06 -16.39
C GLU A 422 9.90 11.32 -17.38
N ASN A 423 9.91 9.99 -17.43
CA ASN A 423 9.14 9.16 -18.38
C ASN A 423 9.36 9.47 -19.87
N LEU A 424 10.49 10.10 -20.20
CA LEU A 424 10.83 10.47 -21.57
C LEU A 424 11.54 9.35 -22.34
N ILE A 425 11.92 8.23 -21.68
CA ILE A 425 12.44 7.02 -22.33
C ILE A 425 11.93 5.71 -21.73
N TYR A 426 11.74 4.69 -22.55
CA TYR A 426 11.42 3.31 -22.12
C TYR A 426 12.39 2.29 -22.75
N SER A 427 12.56 1.14 -22.10
CA SER A 427 13.40 0.05 -22.61
C SER A 427 12.59 -0.99 -23.38
N TRP A 428 13.04 -1.32 -24.58
CA TRP A 428 12.53 -2.45 -25.35
C TRP A 428 13.46 -3.65 -25.14
N LYS A 429 12.91 -4.76 -24.63
CA LYS A 429 13.63 -6.03 -24.50
C LYS A 429 13.17 -6.98 -25.61
N ASP A 430 13.91 -6.98 -26.71
CA ASP A 430 14.03 -8.19 -27.52
C ASP A 430 15.42 -8.78 -27.28
N GLY A 431 15.45 -10.04 -26.88
CA GLY A 431 16.56 -10.63 -26.14
C GLY A 431 17.91 -10.52 -26.83
N ARG A 432 18.70 -9.48 -26.46
CA ARG A 432 20.11 -9.54 -26.02
C ARG A 432 20.77 -8.17 -25.82
N ASN A 433 20.16 -7.06 -26.21
CA ASN A 433 20.61 -5.70 -25.85
C ASN A 433 19.39 -4.81 -25.54
N SER A 434 19.44 -4.00 -24.46
CA SER A 434 18.37 -3.06 -24.13
C SER A 434 18.43 -1.83 -25.03
N LEU A 435 17.54 -1.74 -26.01
CA LEU A 435 17.30 -0.52 -26.80
C LEU A 435 16.42 0.43 -25.97
N TYR A 436 16.73 1.73 -25.94
CA TYR A 436 15.91 2.75 -25.26
C TYR A 436 15.28 3.68 -26.30
N HIS A 437 13.98 3.98 -26.17
CA HIS A 437 13.23 4.82 -27.11
C HIS A 437 12.46 5.95 -26.39
N ILE A 438 12.31 7.11 -27.05
CA ILE A 438 11.95 8.42 -26.46
C ILE A 438 10.44 8.77 -26.54
N ILE A 439 9.52 7.80 -26.39
CA ILE A 439 8.04 8.04 -26.40
C ILE A 439 7.38 7.04 -25.44
N SER A 440 6.29 7.33 -24.73
CA SER A 440 5.62 6.28 -23.92
C SER A 440 5.14 5.13 -24.83
N GLU A 441 5.21 3.85 -24.40
CA GLU A 441 4.80 2.70 -25.24
C GLU A 441 3.39 2.89 -25.81
N GLN A 442 2.46 3.42 -25.02
CA GLN A 442 1.09 3.70 -25.46
C GLN A 442 1.02 4.81 -26.51
N GLU A 443 1.87 5.82 -26.42
CA GLU A 443 1.87 6.95 -27.34
C GLU A 443 2.54 6.59 -28.68
N TRP A 444 3.58 5.76 -28.66
CA TRP A 444 4.10 5.17 -29.89
C TRP A 444 3.07 4.23 -30.54
N LEU A 445 2.39 3.40 -29.74
CA LEU A 445 1.34 2.51 -30.25
C LEU A 445 0.19 3.33 -30.86
N ARG A 446 -0.20 4.44 -30.26
CA ARG A 446 -1.25 5.36 -30.79
C ARG A 446 -0.82 6.01 -32.10
N GLN A 447 0.41 6.52 -32.19
CA GLN A 447 0.93 7.12 -33.43
C GLN A 447 1.02 6.13 -34.59
N ASN A 448 1.16 4.83 -34.30
CA ASN A 448 1.30 3.77 -35.30
C ASN A 448 0.04 2.91 -35.45
N PHE A 449 -1.04 3.26 -34.75
CA PHE A 449 -2.31 2.54 -34.84
C PHE A 449 -3.15 3.13 -35.96
N LYS A 450 -3.46 2.30 -36.97
CA LYS A 450 -4.31 2.65 -38.10
C LYS A 450 -5.60 1.82 -38.03
N PRO A 451 -6.74 2.41 -37.62
CA PRO A 451 -7.97 1.67 -37.36
C PRO A 451 -8.49 0.89 -38.57
N GLU A 452 -8.44 1.52 -39.75
CA GLU A 452 -8.95 0.97 -41.01
C GLU A 452 -8.13 -0.23 -41.51
N GLU A 453 -6.80 -0.18 -41.40
CA GLU A 453 -5.90 -1.26 -41.81
C GLU A 453 -5.94 -2.45 -40.82
N ASN A 454 -6.24 -2.19 -39.54
CA ASN A 454 -6.29 -3.21 -38.48
C ASN A 454 -7.70 -3.79 -38.25
N GLY A 455 -8.68 -3.42 -39.09
CA GLY A 455 -10.05 -3.96 -39.04
C GLY A 455 -10.87 -3.55 -37.82
N VAL A 456 -10.56 -2.41 -37.20
CA VAL A 456 -11.24 -1.91 -35.98
C VAL A 456 -12.13 -0.72 -36.34
N VAL A 457 -13.44 -0.84 -36.09
CA VAL A 457 -14.45 0.11 -36.58
C VAL A 457 -14.72 1.27 -35.60
N GLU A 458 -14.61 1.05 -34.29
CA GLU A 458 -14.74 2.08 -33.25
C GLU A 458 -13.86 1.73 -32.05
N ILE A 459 -13.22 2.74 -31.46
CA ILE A 459 -12.42 2.61 -30.24
C ILE A 459 -12.71 3.83 -29.37
N ASP A 460 -12.83 3.58 -28.07
CA ASP A 460 -12.81 4.63 -27.05
C ASP A 460 -11.41 5.27 -27.02
N GLU A 461 -11.30 6.60 -27.18
CA GLU A 461 -10.01 7.33 -27.28
C GLU A 461 -9.08 7.09 -26.08
N ASP A 462 -9.66 6.68 -24.94
CA ASP A 462 -8.94 6.38 -23.71
C ASP A 462 -8.56 4.89 -23.54
N GLU A 463 -8.93 4.00 -24.48
CA GLU A 463 -8.62 2.58 -24.38
C GLU A 463 -7.12 2.30 -24.62
N PRO A 464 -6.44 1.53 -23.73
CA PRO A 464 -5.06 1.14 -23.93
C PRO A 464 -4.88 0.23 -25.16
N LEU A 465 -3.81 0.47 -25.93
CA LEU A 465 -3.44 -0.34 -27.09
C LEU A 465 -2.38 -1.38 -26.73
N LYS A 466 -2.37 -2.49 -27.45
CA LYS A 466 -1.38 -3.56 -27.29
C LYS A 466 -1.03 -4.19 -28.62
N ARG A 467 0.26 -4.46 -28.84
CA ARG A 467 0.74 -5.21 -30.01
C ARG A 467 0.59 -6.71 -29.82
N CYS A 468 -0.09 -7.37 -30.75
CA CYS A 468 -0.19 -8.83 -30.77
C CYS A 468 1.19 -9.45 -31.04
N THR A 469 1.64 -10.40 -30.22
CA THR A 469 2.96 -11.01 -30.44
C THR A 469 2.99 -11.96 -31.64
N ARG A 470 1.81 -12.43 -32.11
CA ARG A 470 1.65 -13.35 -33.27
C ARG A 470 1.52 -12.60 -34.60
N CYS A 471 0.43 -11.85 -34.85
CA CYS A 471 0.24 -11.12 -36.10
C CYS A 471 0.99 -9.77 -36.18
N LYS A 472 1.58 -9.30 -35.06
CA LYS A 472 2.27 -7.99 -34.95
C LYS A 472 1.39 -6.76 -35.11
N GLU A 473 0.09 -6.91 -35.34
CA GLU A 473 -0.88 -5.81 -35.37
C GLU A 473 -1.04 -5.17 -33.98
N ILE A 474 -1.32 -3.87 -33.98
CA ILE A 474 -1.63 -3.08 -32.78
C ILE A 474 -3.15 -3.05 -32.66
N LEU A 475 -3.70 -3.47 -31.53
CA LEU A 475 -5.15 -3.54 -31.31
C LEU A 475 -5.51 -3.04 -29.91
N PRO A 476 -6.76 -2.60 -29.66
CA PRO A 476 -7.23 -2.27 -28.33
C PRO A 476 -7.15 -3.47 -27.39
N ILE A 477 -6.97 -3.21 -26.09
CA ILE A 477 -6.77 -4.27 -25.11
C ILE A 477 -7.98 -5.22 -24.98
N SER A 478 -9.18 -4.73 -25.29
CA SER A 478 -10.42 -5.52 -25.42
C SER A 478 -10.33 -6.66 -26.45
N TYR A 479 -9.47 -6.54 -27.47
CA TYR A 479 -9.24 -7.59 -28.46
C TYR A 479 -8.32 -8.73 -27.96
N PHE A 480 -7.96 -8.70 -26.69
CA PHE A 480 -7.14 -9.73 -26.04
C PHE A 480 -7.90 -10.36 -24.87
N GLY A 481 -8.15 -11.67 -24.96
CA GLY A 481 -8.75 -12.43 -23.87
C GLY A 481 -7.84 -12.53 -22.65
N LYS A 482 -8.33 -13.06 -21.53
CA LYS A 482 -7.50 -13.38 -20.35
C LYS A 482 -7.06 -14.84 -20.37
N ASN A 483 -5.83 -15.10 -19.96
CA ASN A 483 -5.33 -16.46 -19.74
C ASN A 483 -5.85 -17.03 -18.40
N GLY A 484 -5.61 -18.32 -18.13
CA GLY A 484 -6.08 -19.01 -16.92
C GLY A 484 -5.59 -18.41 -15.59
N ASN A 485 -4.60 -17.50 -15.62
CA ASN A 485 -4.09 -16.77 -14.47
C ASN A 485 -4.66 -15.34 -14.36
N GLY A 486 -5.68 -15.00 -15.16
CA GLY A 486 -6.34 -13.69 -15.16
C GLY A 486 -5.55 -12.56 -15.83
N ARG A 487 -4.39 -12.84 -16.44
CA ARG A 487 -3.58 -11.85 -17.19
C ARG A 487 -4.02 -11.77 -18.65
N GLN A 488 -3.90 -10.60 -19.28
CA GLN A 488 -4.21 -10.43 -20.71
C GLN A 488 -3.34 -11.35 -21.56
N HIS A 489 -3.97 -12.08 -22.47
CA HIS A 489 -3.34 -13.02 -23.38
C HIS A 489 -2.36 -12.28 -24.32
N PRO A 490 -1.22 -12.88 -24.70
CA PRO A 490 -0.25 -12.22 -25.58
C PRO A 490 -0.70 -12.15 -27.05
N TRP A 491 -1.65 -13.02 -27.44
CA TRP A 491 -2.24 -13.04 -28.79
C TRP A 491 -3.66 -12.47 -28.78
N CYS A 492 -4.03 -11.77 -29.86
CA CYS A 492 -5.40 -11.26 -30.05
C CYS A 492 -6.36 -12.43 -30.28
N HIS A 493 -7.66 -12.18 -30.11
CA HIS A 493 -8.69 -13.21 -30.26
C HIS A 493 -8.65 -13.92 -31.62
N LEU A 494 -8.37 -13.20 -32.71
CA LEU A 494 -8.24 -13.77 -34.06
C LEU A 494 -7.10 -14.80 -34.12
N CYS A 495 -5.89 -14.38 -33.72
CA CYS A 495 -4.72 -15.25 -33.66
C CYS A 495 -4.89 -16.47 -32.74
N VAL A 496 -5.66 -16.34 -31.66
CA VAL A 496 -5.99 -17.47 -30.77
C VAL A 496 -6.95 -18.43 -31.47
N ASN A 497 -7.95 -17.93 -32.17
CA ASN A 497 -8.91 -18.74 -32.92
C ASN A 497 -8.21 -19.50 -34.05
N ASP A 498 -7.36 -18.84 -34.83
CA ASP A 498 -6.58 -19.46 -35.91
C ASP A 498 -5.68 -20.58 -35.37
N TYR A 499 -5.01 -20.35 -34.23
CA TYR A 499 -4.21 -21.37 -33.56
C TYR A 499 -5.04 -22.62 -33.23
N HIS A 500 -6.26 -22.42 -32.71
CA HIS A 500 -7.14 -23.51 -32.35
C HIS A 500 -7.69 -24.25 -33.58
N GLN A 501 -7.91 -23.56 -34.70
CA GLN A 501 -8.28 -24.17 -35.97
C GLN A 501 -7.12 -24.99 -36.57
N GLU A 502 -5.92 -24.43 -36.64
CA GLU A 502 -4.70 -25.14 -37.08
C GLU A 502 -4.46 -26.40 -36.23
N LYS A 503 -4.64 -26.32 -34.90
CA LYS A 503 -4.53 -27.50 -34.02
C LYS A 503 -5.60 -28.56 -34.27
N LYS A 504 -6.80 -28.16 -34.69
CA LYS A 504 -7.87 -29.10 -35.08
C LYS A 504 -7.52 -29.79 -36.41
N GLU A 505 -6.95 -29.05 -37.36
CA GLU A 505 -6.53 -29.61 -38.64
C GLU A 505 -5.31 -30.55 -38.52
N ILE A 506 -4.32 -30.22 -37.68
CA ILE A 506 -3.17 -31.10 -37.39
C ILE A 506 -3.60 -32.40 -36.65
N LYS A 507 -4.72 -32.38 -35.93
CA LYS A 507 -5.28 -33.58 -35.26
C LYS A 507 -6.08 -34.50 -36.19
N LYS A 508 -6.58 -34.03 -37.34
CA LYS A 508 -7.28 -34.86 -38.35
C LYS A 508 -6.39 -36.00 -38.91
N PRO A 509 -5.15 -35.76 -39.41
CA PRO A 509 -4.31 -36.82 -39.97
C PRO A 509 -3.78 -37.80 -38.91
N LYS A 510 -3.67 -37.39 -37.64
CA LYS A 510 -3.34 -38.32 -36.53
C LYS A 510 -4.49 -39.26 -36.21
N LYS A 511 -5.75 -38.82 -36.27
CA LYS A 511 -6.92 -39.69 -36.09
C LYS A 511 -7.06 -40.67 -37.26
N GLU A 512 -6.83 -40.25 -38.51
CA GLU A 512 -6.85 -41.14 -39.68
C GLU A 512 -5.71 -42.16 -39.68
N LYS A 513 -4.48 -41.78 -39.31
CA LYS A 513 -3.37 -42.72 -39.13
C LYS A 513 -3.60 -43.71 -37.99
N ILE A 514 -4.29 -43.32 -36.92
CA ILE A 514 -4.69 -44.22 -35.83
C ILE A 514 -5.82 -45.16 -36.27
N LYS A 515 -6.74 -44.68 -37.13
CA LYS A 515 -7.82 -45.50 -37.69
C LYS A 515 -7.31 -46.58 -38.66
N GLN A 516 -6.40 -46.22 -39.57
CA GLN A 516 -5.72 -47.18 -40.46
C GLN A 516 -4.81 -48.17 -39.70
N LYS A 517 -4.23 -47.77 -38.56
CA LYS A 517 -3.49 -48.69 -37.68
C LYS A 517 -4.41 -49.64 -36.90
N LYS A 518 -5.63 -49.22 -36.57
CA LYS A 518 -6.62 -50.08 -35.90
C LYS A 518 -7.22 -51.10 -36.86
N GLU A 519 -7.56 -50.71 -38.09
CA GLU A 519 -8.06 -51.63 -39.12
C GLU A 519 -7.01 -52.72 -39.48
N LYS A 520 -5.72 -52.38 -39.54
CA LYS A 520 -4.63 -53.37 -39.72
C LYS A 520 -4.36 -54.29 -38.52
N VAL A 521 -4.80 -53.91 -37.32
CA VAL A 521 -4.66 -54.72 -36.10
C VAL A 521 -5.87 -55.64 -35.92
N GLU A 522 -7.07 -55.18 -36.29
CA GLU A 522 -8.29 -56.00 -36.29
C GLU A 522 -8.20 -57.15 -37.30
N ASP A 523 -7.71 -56.92 -38.53
CA ASP A 523 -7.52 -57.98 -39.54
C ASP A 523 -6.50 -59.07 -39.12
N ASN A 524 -5.42 -58.68 -38.41
CA ASN A 524 -4.43 -59.65 -37.93
C ASN A 524 -4.90 -60.39 -36.67
N SER A 525 -5.74 -59.77 -35.85
CA SER A 525 -6.29 -60.40 -34.64
C SER A 525 -7.37 -61.43 -34.96
N ASP A 526 -8.17 -61.22 -36.01
CA ASP A 526 -9.25 -62.13 -36.39
C ASP A 526 -8.74 -63.41 -37.07
N GLN A 527 -7.61 -63.37 -37.77
CA GLN A 527 -6.93 -64.56 -38.30
C GLN A 527 -6.25 -65.40 -37.20
N SER A 528 -5.72 -64.76 -36.14
CA SER A 528 -5.13 -65.45 -34.99
C SER A 528 -6.19 -66.09 -34.08
N PHE A 529 -7.33 -65.42 -33.90
CA PHE A 529 -8.40 -65.90 -33.01
C PHE A 529 -9.19 -67.06 -33.65
N LYS A 530 -9.44 -67.01 -34.97
CA LYS A 530 -10.06 -68.13 -35.69
C LYS A 530 -9.21 -69.40 -35.70
N LYS A 531 -7.88 -69.29 -35.61
CA LYS A 531 -6.98 -70.44 -35.55
C LYS A 531 -6.97 -71.11 -34.15
N LEU A 532 -7.04 -70.33 -33.08
CA LEU A 532 -7.15 -70.87 -31.71
C LEU A 532 -8.53 -71.47 -31.40
N VAL A 533 -9.62 -70.84 -31.86
CA VAL A 533 -10.98 -71.31 -31.55
C VAL A 533 -11.34 -72.61 -32.29
N LEU A 534 -10.71 -72.89 -33.44
CA LEU A 534 -10.88 -74.17 -34.15
C LEU A 534 -10.09 -75.33 -33.51
N GLU A 535 -8.96 -75.05 -32.84
CA GLU A 535 -8.20 -76.07 -32.12
C GLU A 535 -8.83 -76.43 -30.76
N ASP A 536 -9.46 -75.47 -30.08
CA ASP A 536 -10.14 -75.70 -28.80
C ASP A 536 -11.55 -76.32 -28.95
N ALA A 537 -12.25 -76.09 -30.07
CA ALA A 537 -13.57 -76.68 -30.32
C ALA A 537 -13.53 -78.17 -30.69
N LEU A 538 -12.39 -78.70 -31.13
CA LEU A 538 -12.22 -80.13 -31.44
C LEU A 538 -11.90 -81.00 -30.22
N ASN A 539 -11.49 -80.41 -29.09
CA ASN A 539 -11.03 -81.15 -27.90
C ASN A 539 -12.04 -81.24 -26.74
N CYS A 540 -13.24 -80.65 -26.85
CA CYS A 540 -14.22 -80.58 -25.74
C CYS A 540 -15.58 -81.27 -26.00
N CYS A 541 -15.67 -82.17 -26.98
CA CYS A 541 -16.81 -83.08 -27.13
C CYS A 541 -16.41 -84.52 -26.79
N GLU A 542 -16.26 -84.82 -25.50
CA GLU A 542 -16.51 -86.15 -24.96
C GLU A 542 -16.75 -86.05 -23.45
N GLN A 543 -17.88 -86.60 -23.00
CA GLN A 543 -18.32 -86.92 -21.63
C GLN A 543 -19.39 -86.01 -20.96
N GLU A 544 -20.57 -86.62 -20.83
CA GLU A 544 -21.85 -86.15 -20.28
C GLU A 544 -21.91 -86.19 -18.73
N SER A 545 -22.73 -85.33 -18.09
CA SER A 545 -23.93 -85.74 -17.31
C SER A 545 -24.52 -84.67 -16.34
N ILE A 546 -25.80 -84.32 -16.59
CA ILE A 546 -26.97 -84.33 -15.68
C ILE A 546 -27.20 -83.21 -14.58
N THR A 547 -28.18 -82.33 -14.90
CA THR A 547 -29.33 -81.73 -14.10
C THR A 547 -29.32 -80.39 -13.30
N PRO A 548 -30.50 -79.68 -13.20
CA PRO A 548 -30.63 -78.20 -13.07
C PRO A 548 -31.58 -77.67 -11.95
N HIS A 549 -31.74 -76.32 -11.85
CA HIS A 549 -32.91 -75.49 -11.39
C HIS A 549 -32.44 -74.23 -10.61
N LEU A 550 -33.08 -73.06 -10.53
CA LEU A 550 -34.02 -72.24 -11.34
C LEU A 550 -34.34 -70.97 -10.49
N ARG A 551 -34.60 -69.83 -11.17
CA ARG A 551 -35.47 -68.68 -10.77
C ARG A 551 -35.15 -67.87 -9.50
N ILE A 552 -34.82 -66.58 -9.66
CA ILE A 552 -35.62 -65.41 -9.19
C ILE A 552 -35.31 -64.19 -10.08
N LEU A 553 -36.18 -63.90 -11.05
CA LEU A 553 -36.33 -62.60 -11.73
C LEU A 553 -37.83 -62.39 -11.95
N SER A 554 -38.49 -61.71 -11.02
CA SER A 554 -39.75 -60.98 -11.24
C SER A 554 -40.18 -60.31 -9.93
N LYS A 555 -40.58 -59.03 -9.98
CA LYS A 555 -41.45 -58.30 -9.03
C LYS A 555 -40.89 -57.08 -8.25
N LEU A 556 -40.15 -56.16 -8.86
CA LEU A 556 -40.03 -54.80 -8.29
C LEU A 556 -40.06 -53.68 -9.35
N GLU A 557 -41.12 -53.65 -10.17
CA GLU A 557 -41.57 -52.47 -10.95
C GLU A 557 -43.01 -52.09 -10.56
N LYS A 558 -43.27 -51.82 -9.27
CA LYS A 558 -44.50 -51.15 -8.82
C LYS A 558 -44.24 -50.36 -7.52
N ALA A 559 -43.60 -49.20 -7.66
CA ALA A 559 -43.63 -48.15 -6.65
C ALA A 559 -43.41 -46.77 -7.30
N GLU A 560 -44.21 -46.46 -8.32
CA GLU A 560 -44.55 -45.09 -8.72
C GLU A 560 -46.06 -44.93 -8.57
N SER A 561 -46.52 -44.58 -7.36
CA SER A 561 -47.70 -43.74 -7.07
C SER A 561 -48.08 -43.82 -5.57
N LYS A 562 -47.37 -43.04 -4.72
CA LYS A 562 -47.88 -42.26 -3.57
C LYS A 562 -46.74 -41.72 -2.73
#